data_AF-N1R0A8-F1
#
_entry.id   AF-N1R0A8-F1
#
_cell.length_a   1.000
_cell.length_b   1.000
_cell.length_c   1.000
_cell.angle_alpha   90.00
_cell.angle_beta   90.00
_cell.angle_gamma   90.00
#
_symmetry.space_group_name_H-M   'P 1'
#
loop_
_entity.id
_entity.type
_entity.pdbx_description
1 polymer ?
#
loop_
_entity_poly.entity_id
_entity_poly.type
_entity_poly.pdbx_seq_one_letter_code
_entity_poly.pdbx_strand_id
1 'polypeptide(L)'
;MEPQAGARAPRLRPRPALPPFPEPTEFEVQAELVTGDKFIDDLNESVANVYTSVALLREEVYNNGGLEAHDAKSMGKSNQAAWKSIRRLLKKAKDWRDQIEEAGARPLEEPDHLSRPIPKA
;
A
#
# COMPACT_ATOMS: atom_id res chain seq x y z
N MET A 1 61.77 22.90 32.74
CA MET A 1 60.30 22.92 32.58
C MET A 1 60.01 22.90 31.09
N GLU A 2 59.65 21.74 30.55
CA GLU A 2 59.24 21.60 29.14
C GLU A 2 57.72 21.74 29.03
N PRO A 3 57.18 22.49 28.05
CA PRO A 3 55.76 22.44 27.74
C PRO A 3 55.43 21.20 26.91
N GLN A 4 54.32 20.58 27.29
CA GLN A 4 53.83 19.26 26.91
C GLN A 4 53.55 19.09 25.41
N ALA A 5 53.77 17.85 24.97
CA ALA A 5 53.56 17.32 23.64
C ALA A 5 52.23 17.74 23.01
N GLY A 6 52.31 18.55 21.96
CA GLY A 6 51.20 18.81 21.04
C GLY A 6 50.79 17.52 20.33
N ALA A 7 49.54 17.11 20.57
CA ALA A 7 48.91 15.97 19.93
C ALA A 7 49.08 16.04 18.40
N ARG A 8 49.78 15.05 17.83
CA ARG A 8 49.84 14.83 16.38
C ARG A 8 48.46 14.37 15.91
N ALA A 9 47.75 15.23 15.18
CA ALA A 9 46.49 14.86 14.55
C ALA A 9 46.68 13.59 13.69
N PRO A 10 45.78 12.59 13.79
CA PRO A 10 45.84 11.42 12.93
C PRO A 10 45.67 11.86 11.48
N ARG A 11 46.67 11.56 10.65
CA ARG A 11 46.58 11.75 9.20
C ARG A 11 45.47 10.85 8.68
N LEU A 12 44.27 11.41 8.52
CA LEU A 12 43.17 10.78 7.77
C LEU A 12 43.72 10.42 6.39
N ARG A 13 43.83 9.12 6.11
CA ARG A 13 44.13 8.66 4.76
C ARG A 13 43.00 9.16 3.85
N PRO A 14 43.28 9.60 2.62
CA PRO A 14 42.23 9.88 1.66
C PRO A 14 41.33 8.66 1.55
N ARG A 15 40.03 8.83 1.81
CA ARG A 15 39.03 7.79 1.57
C ARG A 15 39.05 7.54 0.05
N PRO A 16 39.24 6.30 -0.43
CA PRO A 16 39.16 6.04 -1.86
C PRO A 16 37.81 6.54 -2.35
N ALA A 17 37.81 7.32 -3.44
CA ALA A 17 36.58 7.76 -4.08
C ALA A 17 35.75 6.51 -4.39
N LEU A 18 34.48 6.50 -3.98
CA LEU A 18 33.55 5.47 -4.43
C LEU A 18 33.59 5.49 -5.97
N PRO A 19 33.78 4.34 -6.65
CA PRO A 19 33.64 4.32 -8.09
C PRO A 19 32.24 4.84 -8.45
N PRO A 20 32.09 5.58 -9.57
CA PRO A 20 30.76 5.93 -10.07
C PRO A 20 29.95 4.63 -10.18
N PHE A 21 28.74 4.64 -9.63
CA PHE A 21 27.80 3.53 -9.84
C PHE A 21 27.71 3.29 -11.36
N PRO A 22 27.91 2.05 -11.85
CA PRO A 22 27.73 1.79 -13.26
C PRO A 22 26.30 2.16 -13.65
N GLU A 23 26.13 2.79 -14.82
CA GLU A 23 24.80 2.94 -15.40
C GLU A 23 24.19 1.53 -15.57
N PRO A 24 22.92 1.34 -15.17
CA PRO A 24 22.28 0.03 -15.22
C PRO A 24 22.30 -0.48 -16.66
N THR A 25 22.75 -1.72 -16.82
CA THR A 25 22.77 -2.38 -18.13
C THR A 25 21.35 -2.60 -18.64
N GLU A 26 21.15 -2.71 -19.96
CA GLU A 26 19.81 -2.96 -20.54
C GLU A 26 19.14 -4.21 -19.95
N PHE A 27 19.92 -5.21 -19.53
CA PHE A 27 19.42 -6.40 -18.83
C PHE A 27 18.91 -6.09 -17.42
N GLU A 28 19.59 -5.21 -16.68
CA GLU A 28 19.14 -4.74 -15.36
C GLU A 28 17.89 -3.88 -15.49
N VAL A 29 17.81 -3.00 -16.50
CA VAL A 29 16.60 -2.22 -16.80
C VAL A 29 15.43 -3.13 -17.17
N GLN A 30 15.65 -4.16 -17.99
CA GLN A 30 14.60 -5.14 -18.32
C GLN A 30 14.20 -6.01 -17.12
N ALA A 31 15.14 -6.40 -16.27
CA ALA A 31 14.84 -7.15 -15.05
C ALA A 31 14.05 -6.29 -14.05
N GLU A 32 14.37 -5.01 -13.93
CA GLU A 32 13.64 -4.06 -13.08
C GLU A 32 12.24 -3.79 -13.64
N LEU A 33 12.08 -3.65 -14.96
CA LEU A 33 10.77 -3.56 -15.62
C LEU A 33 9.92 -4.82 -15.39
N VAL A 34 10.47 -6.01 -15.61
CA VAL A 34 9.76 -7.29 -15.40
C VAL A 34 9.38 -7.47 -13.93
N THR A 35 10.20 -6.97 -13.01
CA THR A 35 9.91 -6.99 -11.57
C THR A 35 8.83 -5.97 -11.20
N GLY A 36 8.85 -4.79 -11.82
CA GLY A 36 7.82 -3.75 -11.66
C GLY A 36 6.46 -4.16 -12.21
N ASP A 37 6.43 -4.77 -13.40
CA ASP A 37 5.20 -5.29 -14.01
C ASP A 37 4.56 -6.39 -13.15
N LYS A 38 5.37 -7.34 -12.65
CA LYS A 38 4.88 -8.36 -11.70
C LYS A 38 4.36 -7.76 -10.40
N PHE A 39 5.02 -6.72 -9.88
CA PHE A 39 4.58 -6.03 -8.67
C PHE A 39 3.23 -5.34 -8.88
N ILE A 40 3.01 -4.71 -10.04
CA ILE A 40 1.74 -4.11 -10.41
C ILE A 40 0.64 -5.18 -10.53
N ASP A 41 0.94 -6.32 -11.15
CA ASP A 41 0.00 -7.44 -11.27
C ASP A 41 -0.37 -8.02 -9.89
N ASP A 42 0.59 -8.26 -9.02
CA ASP A 42 0.37 -8.77 -7.65
C ASP A 42 -0.46 -7.77 -6.80
N LEU A 43 -0.23 -6.47 -6.98
CA LEU A 43 -1.02 -5.41 -6.35
C LEU A 43 -2.45 -5.38 -6.90
N ASN A 44 -2.63 -5.50 -8.22
CA ASN A 44 -3.94 -5.56 -8.84
C ASN A 44 -4.72 -6.80 -8.39
N GLU A 45 -4.08 -7.96 -8.30
CA GLU A 45 -4.68 -9.18 -7.73
C GLU A 45 -5.08 -8.96 -6.27
N SER A 46 -4.23 -8.29 -5.48
CA SER A 46 -4.53 -7.94 -4.09
C SER A 46 -5.73 -7.00 -3.98
N VAL A 47 -5.86 -6.01 -4.87
CA VAL A 47 -7.02 -5.11 -4.96
C VAL A 47 -8.29 -5.90 -5.32
N ALA A 48 -8.23 -6.81 -6.30
CA ALA A 48 -9.36 -7.66 -6.69
C ALA A 48 -9.83 -8.58 -5.53
N ASN A 49 -8.90 -9.16 -4.79
CA ASN A 49 -9.19 -9.98 -3.62
C ASN A 49 -9.85 -9.17 -2.49
N VAL A 50 -9.40 -7.93 -2.30
CA VAL A 50 -10.05 -7.00 -1.36
C VAL A 50 -11.47 -6.68 -1.80
N TYR A 51 -11.70 -6.39 -3.07
CA TYR A 51 -13.04 -6.11 -3.61
C TYR A 51 -13.98 -7.30 -3.44
N THR A 52 -13.51 -8.51 -3.68
CA THR A 52 -14.26 -9.75 -3.43
C THR A 52 -14.60 -9.90 -1.94
N SER A 53 -13.63 -9.67 -1.06
CA SER A 53 -13.84 -9.74 0.40
C SER A 53 -14.85 -8.70 0.89
N VAL A 54 -14.82 -7.48 0.33
CA VAL A 54 -15.80 -6.43 0.64
C VAL A 54 -17.19 -6.82 0.17
N ALA A 55 -17.33 -7.42 -1.01
CA ALA A 55 -18.62 -7.90 -1.52
C ALA A 55 -19.23 -8.96 -0.59
N LEU A 56 -18.43 -9.94 -0.16
CA LEU A 56 -18.87 -10.99 0.79
C LEU A 56 -19.28 -10.41 2.15
N LEU A 57 -18.48 -9.50 2.71
CA LEU A 57 -18.82 -8.85 3.98
C LEU A 57 -20.08 -7.99 3.88
N ARG A 58 -20.32 -7.36 2.73
CA ARG A 58 -21.56 -6.61 2.48
C ARG A 58 -22.78 -7.53 2.40
N GLU A 59 -22.63 -8.68 1.74
CA GLU A 59 -23.68 -9.69 1.68
C GLU A 59 -23.99 -10.27 3.07
N GLU A 60 -22.97 -10.54 3.89
CA GLU A 60 -23.15 -10.97 5.28
C GLU A 60 -23.93 -9.92 6.09
N VAL A 61 -23.56 -8.64 5.98
CA VAL A 61 -24.30 -7.55 6.64
C VAL A 61 -25.74 -7.47 6.15
N TYR A 62 -25.98 -7.63 4.83
CA TYR A 62 -27.32 -7.61 4.24
C TYR A 62 -28.17 -8.74 4.79
N ASN A 63 -27.65 -9.97 4.77
CA ASN A 63 -28.32 -11.17 5.27
C ASN A 63 -28.61 -11.08 6.77
N ASN A 64 -27.77 -10.38 7.54
CA ASN A 64 -27.97 -10.11 8.96
C ASN A 64 -28.95 -8.94 9.24
N GLY A 65 -29.70 -8.47 8.25
CA GLY A 65 -30.68 -7.38 8.41
C GLY A 65 -30.04 -6.00 8.62
N GLY A 66 -28.74 -5.85 8.36
CA GLY A 66 -28.00 -4.61 8.59
C GLY A 66 -28.26 -3.49 7.58
N LEU A 67 -28.98 -3.77 6.48
CA LEU A 67 -29.18 -2.79 5.40
C LEU A 67 -30.23 -1.71 5.71
N GLU A 68 -31.16 -1.99 6.64
CA GLU A 68 -32.18 -1.04 7.11
C GLU A 68 -31.58 0.04 8.04
N ALA A 69 -30.38 -0.21 8.57
CA ALA A 69 -29.70 0.71 9.44
C ALA A 69 -29.00 1.80 8.61
N HIS A 70 -29.68 2.93 8.44
CA HIS A 70 -29.09 4.16 7.89
C HIS A 70 -27.92 4.72 8.75
N ASP A 71 -27.73 4.18 9.96
CA ASP A 71 -26.73 4.59 10.93
C ASP A 71 -26.00 3.37 11.52
N ALA A 72 -24.66 3.46 11.58
CA ALA A 72 -23.81 2.37 12.08
C ALA A 72 -23.99 2.06 13.59
N LYS A 73 -24.68 2.92 14.35
CA LYS A 73 -25.04 2.70 15.75
C LYS A 73 -26.31 1.87 15.91
N SER A 74 -27.19 1.87 14.90
CA SER A 74 -28.42 1.06 14.88
C SER A 74 -28.15 -0.40 14.49
N MET A 75 -26.93 -0.70 14.04
CA MET A 75 -26.49 -2.03 13.66
C MET A 75 -26.07 -2.88 14.86
N GLY A 76 -26.35 -4.18 14.80
CA GLY A 76 -25.76 -5.14 15.73
C GLY A 76 -24.22 -5.10 15.72
N LYS A 77 -23.59 -5.47 16.85
CA LYS A 77 -22.13 -5.41 17.03
C LYS A 77 -21.35 -6.13 15.93
N SER A 78 -21.86 -7.26 15.44
CA SER A 78 -21.27 -8.04 14.34
C SER A 78 -21.27 -7.25 13.02
N ASN A 79 -22.40 -6.63 12.68
CA ASN A 79 -22.51 -5.79 11.48
C ASN A 79 -21.61 -4.55 11.60
N GLN A 80 -21.52 -3.93 12.79
CA GLN A 80 -20.61 -2.80 13.01
C GLN A 80 -19.12 -3.20 12.82
N ALA A 81 -18.73 -4.40 13.24
CA ALA A 81 -17.38 -4.93 13.02
C ALA A 81 -17.12 -5.18 11.53
N ALA A 82 -18.05 -5.82 10.83
CA ALA A 82 -17.98 -6.06 9.39
C ALA A 82 -17.84 -4.73 8.61
N TRP A 83 -18.61 -3.69 8.95
CA TRP A 83 -18.48 -2.37 8.34
C TRP A 83 -17.15 -1.67 8.59
N LYS A 84 -16.59 -1.79 9.80
CA LYS A 84 -15.25 -1.28 10.09
C LYS A 84 -14.20 -2.00 9.25
N SER A 85 -14.33 -3.31 9.08
CA SER A 85 -13.46 -4.10 8.20
C SER A 85 -13.59 -3.68 6.74
N ILE A 86 -14.81 -3.53 6.22
CA ILE A 86 -15.07 -3.00 4.86
C ILE A 86 -14.37 -1.66 4.64
N ARG A 87 -14.51 -0.71 5.58
CA ARG A 87 -13.90 0.62 5.45
C ARG A 87 -12.36 0.55 5.43
N ARG A 88 -11.75 -0.30 6.26
CA ARG A 88 -10.30 -0.51 6.28
C ARG A 88 -9.81 -1.15 4.98
N LEU A 89 -10.54 -2.15 4.48
CA LEU A 89 -10.24 -2.85 3.25
C LEU A 89 -10.31 -1.91 2.05
N LEU A 90 -11.37 -1.12 1.91
CA LEU A 90 -11.49 -0.12 0.84
C LEU A 90 -10.39 0.94 0.91
N LYS A 91 -10.02 1.40 2.11
CA LYS A 91 -8.88 2.32 2.28
C LYS A 91 -7.58 1.69 1.76
N LYS A 92 -7.33 0.42 2.11
CA LYS A 92 -6.13 -0.31 1.67
C LYS A 92 -6.11 -0.52 0.15
N ALA A 93 -7.25 -0.89 -0.43
CA ALA A 93 -7.39 -1.01 -1.88
C ALA A 93 -7.10 0.32 -2.59
N LYS A 94 -7.58 1.45 -2.03
CA LYS A 94 -7.24 2.77 -2.55
C LYS A 94 -5.74 3.04 -2.46
N ASP A 95 -5.13 2.83 -1.30
CA ASP A 95 -3.68 3.08 -1.10
C ASP A 95 -2.82 2.21 -2.07
N TRP A 96 -3.29 1.02 -2.43
CA TRP A 96 -2.64 0.16 -3.45
C TRP A 96 -2.88 0.63 -4.88
N ARG A 97 -4.08 1.10 -5.20
CA ARG A 97 -4.37 1.71 -6.50
C ARG A 97 -3.55 2.98 -6.73
N ASP A 98 -3.41 3.82 -5.70
CA ASP A 98 -2.57 5.02 -5.74
C ASP A 98 -1.10 4.65 -6.00
N GLN A 99 -0.60 3.53 -5.43
CA GLN A 99 0.75 3.01 -5.72
C GLN A 99 0.91 2.53 -7.17
N ILE A 100 -0.12 1.90 -7.74
CA ILE A 100 -0.11 1.47 -9.15
C ILE A 100 -0.10 2.69 -10.08
N GLU A 101 -0.88 3.74 -9.76
CA GLU A 101 -0.87 5.00 -10.52
C GLU A 101 0.49 5.72 -10.42
N GLU A 102 1.11 5.75 -9.24
CA GLU A 102 2.44 6.33 -9.03
C GLU A 102 3.52 5.56 -9.81
N ALA A 103 3.36 4.25 -9.96
CA ALA A 103 4.20 3.41 -10.82
C ALA A 103 3.94 3.62 -12.33
N GLY A 104 3.00 4.50 -12.71
CA GLY A 104 2.69 4.82 -14.10
C GLY A 104 1.78 3.79 -14.79
N ALA A 105 1.18 2.87 -14.03
CA ALA A 105 0.28 1.84 -14.55
C ALA A 105 -1.18 2.17 -14.23
N ARG A 106 -2.10 1.54 -14.97
CA ARG A 106 -3.53 1.73 -14.77
C ARG A 106 -4.03 0.80 -13.65
N PRO A 107 -4.54 1.33 -12.52
CA PRO A 107 -5.07 0.51 -11.45
C PRO A 107 -6.38 -0.15 -11.85
N LEU A 108 -6.69 -1.28 -11.21
CA LEU A 108 -8.00 -1.91 -11.31
C LEU A 108 -9.12 -0.94 -10.89
N GLU A 109 -10.17 -0.81 -11.72
CA GLU A 109 -11.31 0.05 -11.42
C GLU A 109 -12.13 -0.50 -10.24
N GLU A 110 -12.67 0.42 -9.42
CA GLU A 110 -13.59 0.02 -8.36
C GLU A 110 -14.92 -0.41 -8.99
N PRO A 111 -15.42 -1.62 -8.72
CA PRO A 111 -16.72 -2.04 -9.21
C PRO A 111 -17.85 -1.15 -8.68
N ASP A 112 -18.78 -0.70 -9.54
CA ASP A 112 -19.91 0.16 -9.17
C ASP A 112 -20.76 -0.36 -8.01
N HIS A 113 -20.86 -1.69 -7.86
CA HIS A 113 -21.61 -2.32 -6.77
C HIS A 113 -20.91 -2.18 -5.40
N LEU A 114 -19.61 -1.85 -5.38
CA LEU A 114 -18.86 -1.46 -4.19
C LEU A 114 -19.00 0.03 -3.88
N SER A 115 -19.32 0.87 -4.85
CA SER A 115 -19.54 2.31 -4.65
C SER A 115 -20.90 2.68 -4.04
N ARG A 116 -21.76 1.67 -3.72
CA ARG A 116 -22.98 1.93 -2.93
C ARG A 116 -22.66 2.67 -1.64
N PRO A 117 -23.45 3.70 -1.28
CA PRO A 117 -23.13 4.61 -0.19
C PRO A 117 -22.98 3.85 1.13
N ILE A 118 -21.83 4.05 1.78
CA ILE A 118 -21.57 3.56 3.12
C ILE A 118 -22.42 4.41 4.08
N PRO A 119 -23.25 3.79 4.96
CA PRO A 119 -24.00 4.52 5.98
C PRO A 119 -23.05 5.40 6.80
N LYS A 120 -23.41 6.68 6.98
CA LYS A 120 -22.64 7.58 7.85
C LYS A 120 -22.86 7.15 9.32
N ALA A 121 -21.82 7.33 10.13
CA ALA A 121 -21.81 6.99 11.55
C ALA A 121 -22.19 8.19 12.43
#